data_AF-A7F1Y6-F1
#
_entry.id   AF-A7F1Y6-F1
#
_cell.length_a   1.000
_cell.length_b   1.000
_cell.length_c   1.000
_cell.angle_alpha   90.00
_cell.angle_beta   90.00
_cell.angle_gamma   90.00
#
_symmetry.space_group_name_H-M   'P 1'
#
loop_
_entity.id
_entity.type
_entity.pdbx_description
1 polymer ?
#
loop_
_entity_poly.entity_id
_entity_poly.type
_entity_poly.pdbx_seq_one_letter_code
_entity_poly.pdbx_strand_id
1 'polypeptide(L)'
;MPRKERKIKLKQPDRSGPDPSLETLLDIAAKRNLSEAQRQRQAEIDAENEEILIGRLGESILWAISLTMLHFTLDVLVTHQYAEEIIWKGVISRTLQSCPVIWLLFYAFHPHAEPSHLFPRLPAKAYHYLHEIFFFAASISAGCYLIHITNEYGSFAIMKQAPPIGTIWIWSVIELNILWAVPSVAFCAIYLKVKDYAFL
;
A
#
# COMPACT_ATOMS: atom_id res chain seq x y z
N MET A 1 23.15 47.64 -27.78
CA MET A 1 22.47 47.16 -29.01
C MET A 1 20.99 47.01 -28.72
N PRO A 2 20.07 47.58 -29.53
CA PRO A 2 18.64 47.49 -29.29
C PRO A 2 18.12 46.07 -29.55
N ARG A 3 17.36 45.51 -28.60
CA ARG A 3 16.73 44.19 -28.69
C ARG A 3 15.61 44.26 -29.75
N LYS A 4 15.76 43.50 -30.84
CA LYS A 4 14.77 43.43 -31.93
C LYS A 4 13.48 42.78 -31.41
N GLU A 5 12.46 43.60 -31.12
CA GLU A 5 11.15 43.10 -30.67
C GLU A 5 10.46 42.33 -31.80
N ARG A 6 10.18 41.05 -31.57
CA ARG A 6 9.34 40.27 -32.48
C ARG A 6 7.89 40.70 -32.24
N LYS A 7 7.31 41.45 -33.18
CA LYS A 7 5.87 41.79 -33.17
C LYS A 7 5.05 40.50 -33.31
N ILE A 8 4.49 40.02 -32.19
CA ILE A 8 3.54 38.90 -32.17
C ILE A 8 2.17 39.48 -32.55
N LYS A 9 1.58 39.02 -33.66
CA LYS A 9 0.23 39.43 -34.05
C LYS A 9 -0.77 38.85 -33.04
N LEU A 10 -1.40 39.72 -32.26
CA LEU A 10 -2.47 39.35 -31.33
C LEU A 10 -3.74 39.07 -32.13
N LYS A 11 -4.08 37.79 -32.30
CA LYS A 11 -5.35 37.34 -32.88
C LYS A 11 -6.05 36.50 -31.83
N GLN A 12 -7.35 36.74 -31.62
CA GLN A 12 -8.13 35.93 -30.69
C GLN A 12 -8.23 34.49 -31.24
N PRO A 13 -8.04 33.46 -30.40
CA PRO A 13 -8.09 32.08 -30.83
C PRO A 13 -9.51 31.71 -31.27
N ASP A 14 -9.63 31.28 -32.51
CA ASP A 14 -10.89 30.77 -33.07
C ASP A 14 -11.13 29.33 -32.57
N ARG A 15 -12.40 28.99 -32.27
CA ARG A 15 -12.81 27.68 -31.78
C ARG A 15 -13.02 26.64 -32.90
N SER A 16 -12.78 27.03 -34.14
CA SER A 16 -12.97 26.21 -35.35
C SER A 16 -11.98 25.03 -35.51
N GLY A 17 -11.10 24.79 -34.53
CA GLY A 17 -10.10 23.72 -34.57
C GLY A 17 -8.76 24.17 -35.18
N PRO A 18 -7.76 23.28 -35.25
CA PRO A 18 -6.42 23.63 -35.70
C PRO A 18 -6.42 24.05 -37.17
N ASP A 19 -5.89 25.24 -37.44
CA ASP A 19 -5.70 25.77 -38.80
C ASP A 19 -4.66 24.90 -39.54
N PRO A 20 -5.01 24.25 -40.67
CA PRO A 20 -4.12 23.34 -41.39
C PRO A 20 -2.88 24.03 -41.98
N SER A 21 -2.83 25.37 -42.00
CA SER A 21 -1.69 26.15 -42.45
C SER A 21 -0.64 26.44 -41.37
N LEU A 22 -0.97 26.20 -40.09
CA LEU A 22 -0.10 26.45 -38.95
C LEU A 22 0.37 25.13 -38.33
N GLU A 23 1.66 25.02 -38.06
CA GLU A 23 2.19 23.86 -37.35
C GLU A 23 1.59 23.76 -35.96
N THR A 24 1.05 22.58 -35.62
CA THR A 24 0.50 22.35 -34.30
C THR A 24 1.62 22.20 -33.27
N LEU A 25 1.30 22.42 -32.00
CA LEU A 25 2.26 22.20 -30.92
C LEU A 25 2.76 20.74 -30.87
N LEU A 26 1.94 19.79 -31.31
CA LEU A 26 2.32 18.39 -31.43
C LEU A 26 3.31 18.16 -32.58
N ASP A 27 3.11 18.82 -33.73
CA ASP A 27 4.04 18.74 -34.86
C ASP A 27 5.40 19.35 -34.51
N ILE A 28 5.41 20.50 -33.82
CA ILE A 28 6.63 21.15 -33.35
C ILE A 28 7.34 20.26 -32.31
N ALA A 29 6.58 19.60 -31.42
CA ALA A 29 7.14 18.67 -30.44
C ALA A 29 7.74 17.42 -31.10
N ALA A 30 7.05 16.86 -32.11
CA ALA A 30 7.54 15.73 -32.89
C ALA A 30 8.81 16.09 -33.67
N LYS A 31 8.84 17.25 -34.36
CA LYS A 31 10.04 17.73 -35.09
C LYS A 31 11.26 17.94 -34.20
N ARG A 32 11.05 18.24 -32.92
CA ARG A 32 12.10 18.45 -31.93
C ARG A 32 12.43 17.21 -31.11
N ASN A 33 11.85 16.05 -31.46
CA ASN A 33 11.96 14.79 -30.70
C ASN A 33 11.68 14.98 -29.20
N LEU A 34 10.79 15.91 -28.82
CA LEU A 34 10.51 16.22 -27.42
C LEU A 34 9.84 15.04 -26.71
N SER A 35 9.07 14.23 -27.42
CA SER A 35 8.47 13.01 -26.88
C SER A 35 9.52 11.98 -26.45
N GLU A 36 10.59 11.82 -27.24
CA GLU A 36 11.71 10.92 -26.92
C GLU A 36 12.56 11.48 -25.78
N ALA A 37 12.85 12.78 -25.80
CA ALA A 37 13.55 13.46 -24.72
C ALA A 37 12.76 13.41 -23.40
N GLN A 38 11.43 13.52 -23.45
CA GLN A 38 10.55 13.33 -22.28
C GLN A 38 10.59 11.89 -21.78
N ARG A 39 10.56 10.89 -22.67
CA ARG A 39 10.69 9.48 -22.28
C ARG A 39 12.06 9.18 -21.67
N GLN A 40 13.14 9.73 -22.23
CA GLN A 40 14.48 9.60 -21.68
C GLN A 40 14.60 10.26 -20.30
N ARG A 41 14.11 11.50 -20.16
CA ARG A 41 14.10 12.18 -18.86
C ARG A 41 13.24 11.43 -17.84
N GLN A 42 12.11 10.88 -18.26
CA GLN A 42 11.28 10.05 -17.37
C GLN A 42 12.05 8.79 -16.96
N ALA A 43 12.72 8.12 -17.89
CA ALA A 43 13.54 6.95 -17.59
C ALA A 43 14.74 7.28 -16.69
N GLU A 44 15.37 8.45 -16.85
CA GLU A 44 16.43 8.95 -15.96
C GLU A 44 15.90 9.20 -14.54
N ILE A 45 14.74 9.85 -14.42
CA ILE A 45 14.07 10.08 -13.13
C ILE A 45 13.68 8.75 -12.49
N ASP A 46 13.16 7.80 -13.27
CA ASP A 46 12.77 6.48 -12.78
C ASP A 46 14.01 5.69 -12.32
N ALA A 47 15.13 5.78 -13.03
CA ALA A 47 16.41 5.18 -12.65
C ALA A 47 17.02 5.84 -11.40
N GLU A 48 16.96 7.17 -11.28
CA GLU A 48 17.41 7.91 -10.10
C GLU A 48 16.55 7.55 -8.88
N ASN A 49 15.23 7.40 -9.06
CA ASN A 49 14.34 6.93 -8.01
C ASN A 49 14.63 5.47 -7.62
N GLU A 50 14.97 4.60 -8.57
CA GLU A 50 15.46 3.23 -8.29
C GLU A 50 16.79 3.24 -7.50
N GLU A 51 17.66 4.21 -7.73
CA GLU A 51 18.93 4.37 -6.99
C GLU A 51 18.71 4.94 -5.57
N ILE A 52 17.73 5.83 -5.39
CA ILE A 52 17.33 6.39 -4.08
C ILE A 52 16.49 5.40 -3.27
N LEU A 53 15.78 4.49 -3.93
CA LEU A 53 15.01 3.42 -3.29
C LEU A 53 15.97 2.65 -2.37
N ILE A 54 15.72 2.77 -1.07
CA ILE A 54 16.44 2.00 -0.06
C ILE A 54 16.03 0.55 -0.33
N GLY A 55 16.84 -0.14 -1.15
CA GLY A 55 16.47 -1.42 -1.76
C GLY A 55 15.90 -2.38 -0.73
N ARG A 56 15.07 -3.34 -1.15
CA ARG A 56 14.27 -4.30 -0.36
C ARG A 56 14.45 -4.34 1.17
N LEU A 57 15.69 -4.49 1.66
CA LEU A 57 16.03 -4.36 3.08
C LEU A 57 15.48 -3.07 3.72
N GLY A 58 15.80 -1.88 3.19
CA GLY A 58 15.39 -0.65 3.85
C GLY A 58 13.92 -0.34 3.69
N GLU A 59 13.32 -0.62 2.54
CA GLU A 59 11.87 -0.60 2.38
C GLU A 59 11.20 -1.50 3.42
N SER A 60 11.67 -2.75 3.58
CA SER A 60 11.10 -3.67 4.57
C SER A 60 11.26 -3.18 6.01
N ILE A 61 12.35 -2.49 6.34
CA ILE A 61 12.56 -1.88 7.66
C ILE A 61 11.55 -0.74 7.89
N LEU A 62 11.39 0.16 6.92
CA LEU A 62 10.45 1.28 7.03
C LEU A 62 9.01 0.81 7.22
N TRP A 63 8.60 -0.20 6.46
CA TRP A 63 7.29 -0.82 6.61
C TRP A 63 7.14 -1.58 7.92
N ALA A 64 8.17 -2.30 8.36
CA ALA A 64 8.15 -2.97 9.65
C ALA A 64 7.98 -2.00 10.82
N ILE A 65 8.63 -0.83 10.78
CA ILE A 65 8.43 0.22 11.79
C ILE A 65 6.97 0.68 11.81
N SER A 66 6.40 0.97 10.63
CA SER A 66 5.01 1.43 10.50
C SER A 66 4.00 0.39 11.00
N LEU A 67 4.18 -0.87 10.62
CA LEU A 67 3.31 -1.98 11.07
C LEU A 67 3.51 -2.31 12.56
N THR A 68 4.72 -2.17 13.09
CA THR A 68 4.99 -2.34 14.52
C THR A 68 4.33 -1.23 15.33
N MET A 69 4.32 0.01 14.82
CA MET A 69 3.58 1.12 15.42
C MET A 69 2.07 0.86 15.39
N LEU A 70 1.53 0.35 14.27
CA LEU A 70 0.13 -0.07 14.19
C LEU A 70 -0.19 -1.14 15.24
N HIS A 71 0.63 -2.19 15.35
CA HIS A 71 0.48 -3.24 16.36
C HIS A 71 0.47 -2.66 17.77
N PHE A 72 1.42 -1.78 18.10
CA PHE A 72 1.50 -1.09 19.38
C PHE A 72 0.22 -0.28 19.66
N THR A 73 -0.24 0.50 18.70
CA THR A 73 -1.46 1.30 18.83
C THR A 73 -2.67 0.41 19.06
N LEU A 74 -2.81 -0.69 18.33
CA LEU A 74 -3.90 -1.66 18.55
C LEU A 74 -3.84 -2.31 19.94
N ASP A 75 -2.64 -2.63 20.44
CA ASP A 75 -2.44 -3.19 21.80
C ASP A 75 -2.86 -2.20 22.90
N VAL A 76 -2.51 -0.91 22.72
CA VAL A 76 -2.96 0.16 23.63
C VAL A 76 -4.47 0.37 23.55
N LEU A 77 -5.03 0.46 22.34
CA LEU A 77 -6.46 0.71 22.13
C LEU A 77 -7.32 -0.41 22.71
N VAL A 78 -6.96 -1.67 22.46
CA VAL A 78 -7.76 -2.80 22.96
C VAL A 78 -7.71 -2.87 24.49
N THR A 79 -6.56 -2.58 25.11
CA THR A 79 -6.44 -2.52 26.57
C THR A 79 -7.32 -1.40 27.14
N HIS A 80 -7.31 -0.23 26.49
CA HIS A 80 -8.17 0.89 26.86
C HIS A 80 -9.66 0.59 26.70
N GLN A 81 -10.06 -0.11 25.63
CA GLN A 81 -11.46 -0.44 25.34
C GLN A 81 -12.08 -1.33 26.42
N TYR A 82 -11.30 -2.23 27.02
CA TYR A 82 -11.76 -3.09 28.11
C TYR A 82 -11.52 -2.52 29.51
N ALA A 83 -11.12 -1.24 29.61
CA ALA A 83 -10.85 -0.55 30.88
C ALA A 83 -9.84 -1.28 31.79
N GLU A 84 -8.89 -2.02 31.20
CA GLU A 84 -7.84 -2.72 31.92
C GLU A 84 -6.63 -1.81 32.15
N GLU A 85 -5.87 -2.02 33.22
CA GLU A 85 -4.66 -1.23 33.49
C GLU A 85 -3.54 -1.52 32.47
N ILE A 86 -2.97 -0.46 31.89
CA ILE A 86 -1.89 -0.58 30.91
C ILE A 86 -0.57 -0.88 31.61
N ILE A 87 -0.12 -2.13 31.50
CA ILE A 87 1.22 -2.55 31.91
C ILE A 87 2.21 -2.21 30.78
N TRP A 88 2.73 -0.97 30.78
CA TRP A 88 3.62 -0.45 29.74
C TRP A 88 4.82 -1.36 29.41
N LYS A 89 5.45 -1.94 30.44
CA LYS A 89 6.55 -2.90 30.25
C LYS A 89 6.12 -4.11 29.41
N GLY A 90 4.90 -4.60 29.65
CA GLY A 90 4.34 -5.71 28.89
C GLY A 90 3.99 -5.34 27.45
N VAL A 91 3.42 -4.16 27.22
CA VAL A 91 3.08 -3.65 25.88
C VAL A 91 4.36 -3.44 25.04
N ILE A 92 5.36 -2.78 25.61
CA ILE A 92 6.65 -2.53 24.95
C ILE A 92 7.35 -3.86 24.63
N SER A 93 7.37 -4.80 25.58
CA SER A 93 7.99 -6.11 25.36
C SER A 93 7.30 -6.89 24.24
N ARG A 94 5.96 -6.93 24.18
CA ARG A 94 5.22 -7.60 23.09
C ARG A 94 5.45 -6.93 21.74
N THR A 95 5.46 -5.60 21.72
CA THR A 95 5.72 -4.81 20.50
C THR A 95 7.13 -5.05 19.96
N LEU A 96 8.13 -5.11 20.85
CA LEU A 96 9.50 -5.38 20.45
C LEU A 96 9.66 -6.83 19.95
N GLN A 97 8.92 -7.78 20.53
CA GLN A 97 8.88 -9.18 20.06
C GLN A 97 8.17 -9.33 18.72
N SER A 98 7.15 -8.52 18.42
CA SER A 98 6.44 -8.57 17.14
C SER A 98 7.22 -7.92 16.00
N CYS A 99 8.06 -6.91 16.29
CA CYS A 99 8.90 -6.22 15.30
C CYS A 99 9.69 -7.16 14.35
N PRO A 100 10.53 -8.10 14.82
CA PRO A 100 11.28 -8.99 13.92
C PRO A 100 10.37 -9.93 13.13
N VAL A 101 9.22 -10.33 13.70
CA VAL A 101 8.24 -11.18 13.02
C VAL A 101 7.56 -10.40 11.89
N ILE A 102 7.11 -9.18 12.16
CA ILE A 102 6.50 -8.27 11.19
C ILE A 102 7.50 -7.96 10.08
N TRP A 103 8.76 -7.66 10.43
CA TRP A 103 9.81 -7.42 9.45
C TRP A 103 10.06 -8.63 8.56
N LEU A 104 10.17 -9.83 9.15
CA LEU A 104 10.38 -11.06 8.39
C LEU A 104 9.21 -11.35 7.45
N LEU A 105 7.96 -11.20 7.93
CA LEU A 105 6.77 -11.39 7.11
C LEU A 105 6.71 -10.40 5.96
N PHE A 106 6.94 -9.12 6.25
CA PHE A 106 6.93 -8.08 5.23
C PHE A 106 8.05 -8.30 4.22
N TYR A 107 9.28 -8.54 4.68
CA TYR A 107 10.38 -8.90 3.82
C TYR A 107 9.99 -10.10 2.96
N ALA A 108 9.48 -11.19 3.53
CA ALA A 108 9.16 -12.40 2.77
C ALA A 108 8.08 -12.18 1.69
N PHE A 109 6.96 -11.52 2.02
CA PHE A 109 5.76 -11.54 1.18
C PHE A 109 5.49 -10.24 0.41
N HIS A 110 6.07 -9.10 0.80
CA HIS A 110 5.84 -7.84 0.09
C HIS A 110 6.42 -7.89 -1.33
N PRO A 111 5.66 -7.49 -2.36
CA PRO A 111 6.13 -7.39 -3.73
C PRO A 111 7.30 -6.41 -3.81
N HIS A 112 8.40 -6.86 -4.41
CA HIS A 112 9.53 -5.99 -4.67
C HIS A 112 10.13 -6.35 -6.02
N ALA A 113 10.76 -5.35 -6.68
CA ALA A 113 11.40 -5.54 -7.98
C ALA A 113 12.51 -6.62 -7.91
N GLU A 114 13.23 -6.65 -6.79
CA GLU A 114 14.17 -7.73 -6.49
C GLU A 114 13.45 -8.90 -5.79
N PRO A 115 13.43 -10.11 -6.40
CA PRO A 115 12.76 -11.25 -5.80
C PRO A 115 13.42 -11.61 -4.47
N SER A 116 12.60 -11.96 -3.48
CA SER A 116 13.08 -12.49 -2.20
C SER A 116 13.99 -13.70 -2.44
N HIS A 117 15.10 -13.77 -1.72
CA HIS A 117 15.94 -14.97 -1.69
C HIS A 117 15.28 -16.15 -0.96
N LEU A 118 14.14 -15.92 -0.28
CA LEU A 118 13.41 -16.94 0.48
C LEU A 118 12.46 -17.78 -0.39
N PHE A 119 12.08 -17.29 -1.57
CA PHE A 119 11.11 -17.96 -2.44
C PHE A 119 11.71 -18.30 -3.82
N PRO A 120 11.30 -19.42 -4.43
CA PRO A 120 11.72 -19.78 -5.79
C PRO A 120 11.23 -18.76 -6.82
N ARG A 121 12.04 -18.50 -7.84
CA ARG A 121 11.70 -17.56 -8.92
C ARG A 121 10.52 -18.10 -9.73
N LEU A 122 9.36 -17.49 -9.55
CA LEU A 122 8.15 -17.76 -10.33
C LEU A 122 8.00 -16.77 -11.49
N PRO A 123 7.30 -17.14 -12.58
CA PRO A 123 7.00 -16.21 -13.67
C PRO A 123 6.17 -15.03 -13.14
N ALA A 124 6.54 -13.81 -13.52
CA ALA A 124 6.01 -12.56 -12.97
C ALA A 124 4.47 -12.47 -12.96
N LYS A 125 3.81 -12.96 -14.03
CA LYS A 125 2.34 -12.99 -14.10
C LYS A 125 1.71 -13.92 -13.07
N ALA A 126 2.29 -15.11 -12.85
CA ALA A 126 1.78 -16.05 -11.87
C ALA A 126 1.98 -15.54 -10.44
N TYR A 127 3.12 -14.90 -10.17
CA TYR A 127 3.40 -14.28 -8.88
C TYR A 127 2.32 -13.25 -8.51
N HIS A 128 1.96 -12.36 -9.45
CA HIS A 128 0.92 -11.35 -9.20
C HIS A 128 -0.42 -12.00 -8.81
N TYR A 129 -0.92 -12.97 -9.57
CA TYR A 129 -2.19 -13.63 -9.24
C TYR A 129 -2.13 -14.42 -7.93
N LEU A 130 -1.02 -15.13 -7.66
CA LEU A 130 -0.85 -15.87 -6.40
C LEU A 130 -0.81 -14.95 -5.20
N HIS A 131 -0.12 -13.81 -5.33
CA HIS A 131 -0.05 -12.78 -4.30
C HIS A 131 -1.42 -12.22 -3.96
N GLU A 132 -2.20 -11.80 -4.98
CA GLU A 132 -3.57 -11.30 -4.79
C GLU A 132 -4.46 -12.35 -4.13
N ILE A 133 -4.43 -13.61 -4.60
CA ILE A 133 -5.25 -14.69 -4.02
C ILE A 133 -4.85 -14.96 -2.57
N PHE A 134 -3.55 -14.98 -2.28
CA PHE A 134 -3.03 -15.22 -0.94
C PHE A 134 -3.48 -14.11 0.03
N PHE A 135 -3.28 -12.85 -0.32
CA PHE A 135 -3.67 -11.72 0.52
C PHE A 135 -5.18 -11.54 0.60
N PHE A 136 -5.93 -11.94 -0.42
CA PHE A 136 -7.40 -11.96 -0.38
C PHE A 136 -7.90 -12.98 0.64
N ALA A 137 -7.36 -14.20 0.60
CA ALA A 137 -7.68 -15.24 1.57
C ALA A 137 -7.23 -14.87 2.99
N ALA A 138 -6.04 -14.28 3.13
CA ALA A 138 -5.52 -13.80 4.42
C ALA A 138 -6.39 -12.67 4.98
N SER A 139 -6.81 -11.72 4.14
CA SER A 139 -7.69 -10.61 4.52
C SER A 139 -9.04 -11.11 5.03
N ILE A 140 -9.70 -12.01 4.31
CA ILE A 140 -10.98 -12.59 4.73
C ILE A 140 -10.81 -13.39 6.02
N SER A 141 -9.80 -14.25 6.08
CA SER A 141 -9.58 -15.13 7.24
C SER A 141 -9.26 -14.32 8.50
N ALA A 142 -8.32 -13.38 8.42
CA ALA A 142 -7.93 -12.54 9.53
C ALA A 142 -9.06 -11.60 9.97
N GLY A 143 -9.80 -11.01 9.03
CA GLY A 143 -10.94 -10.14 9.34
C GLY A 143 -12.10 -10.90 9.99
N CYS A 144 -12.49 -12.06 9.44
CA CYS A 144 -13.53 -12.91 10.04
C CYS A 144 -13.09 -13.46 11.40
N TYR A 145 -11.83 -13.86 11.55
CA TYR A 145 -11.30 -14.32 12.83
C TYR A 145 -11.28 -13.21 13.87
N LEU A 146 -10.89 -11.98 13.48
CA LEU A 146 -10.93 -10.82 14.37
C LEU A 146 -12.35 -10.54 14.88
N ILE A 147 -13.34 -10.57 13.99
CA ILE A 147 -14.77 -10.42 14.35
C ILE A 147 -15.22 -11.55 15.29
N HIS A 148 -14.81 -12.78 15.01
CA HIS A 148 -15.17 -13.94 15.83
C HIS A 148 -14.59 -13.84 17.25
N ILE A 149 -13.30 -13.53 17.39
CA ILE A 149 -12.68 -13.42 18.72
C ILE A 149 -13.26 -12.26 19.52
N THR A 150 -13.60 -11.13 18.89
CA THR A 150 -14.14 -9.97 19.63
C THR A 150 -15.55 -10.20 20.15
N ASN A 151 -16.31 -11.11 19.55
CA ASN A 151 -17.67 -11.43 19.97
C ASN A 151 -17.77 -12.64 20.92
N GLU A 152 -16.87 -13.62 20.81
CA GLU A 152 -17.01 -14.91 21.49
C GLU A 152 -16.02 -15.11 22.65
N TYR A 153 -14.87 -14.44 22.61
CA TYR A 153 -13.80 -14.70 23.56
C TYR A 153 -13.87 -13.71 24.74
N GLY A 154 -13.35 -14.11 25.89
CA GLY A 154 -13.22 -13.21 27.04
C GLY A 154 -12.23 -12.07 26.77
N SER A 155 -12.41 -10.93 27.44
CA SER A 155 -11.63 -9.70 27.25
C SER A 155 -10.12 -9.92 27.26
N PHE A 156 -9.60 -10.77 28.15
CA PHE A 156 -8.16 -11.07 28.22
C PHE A 156 -7.63 -11.75 26.95
N ALA A 157 -8.39 -12.67 26.37
CA ALA A 157 -7.99 -13.33 25.13
C ALA A 157 -8.04 -12.36 23.94
N ILE A 158 -9.04 -11.47 23.90
CA ILE A 158 -9.15 -10.42 22.88
C ILE A 158 -7.93 -9.49 22.95
N MET A 159 -7.57 -9.01 24.14
CA MET A 159 -6.41 -8.13 24.32
C MET A 159 -5.09 -8.74 23.84
N LYS A 160 -4.95 -10.07 23.89
CA LYS A 160 -3.73 -10.76 23.43
C LYS A 160 -3.72 -11.06 21.94
N GLN A 161 -4.88 -11.31 21.34
CA GLN A 161 -4.97 -11.81 19.96
C GLN A 161 -5.34 -10.71 18.95
N ALA A 162 -6.16 -9.73 19.34
CA ALA A 162 -6.64 -8.69 18.44
C ALA A 162 -5.51 -7.82 17.85
N PRO A 163 -4.47 -7.40 18.60
CA PRO A 163 -3.42 -6.56 18.03
C PRO A 163 -2.63 -7.19 16.86
N PRO A 164 -2.09 -8.42 16.98
CA PRO A 164 -1.39 -9.05 15.86
C PRO A 164 -2.32 -9.42 14.70
N ILE A 165 -3.53 -9.93 14.98
CA ILE A 165 -4.49 -10.28 13.93
C ILE A 165 -4.97 -9.04 13.18
N GLY A 166 -5.27 -7.95 13.88
CA GLY A 166 -5.64 -6.68 13.28
C GLY A 166 -4.53 -6.09 12.41
N THR A 167 -3.28 -6.21 12.85
CA THR A 167 -2.11 -5.79 12.05
C THR A 167 -1.99 -6.59 10.75
N ILE A 168 -2.12 -7.92 10.82
CA ILE A 168 -2.08 -8.80 9.64
C ILE A 168 -3.26 -8.50 8.70
N TRP A 169 -4.45 -8.28 9.26
CA TRP A 169 -5.64 -7.96 8.46
C TRP A 169 -5.48 -6.63 7.70
N ILE A 170 -5.05 -5.57 8.39
CA ILE A 170 -4.81 -4.26 7.76
C ILE A 170 -3.72 -4.35 6.70
N TRP A 171 -2.59 -5.02 7.01
CA TRP A 171 -1.54 -5.24 6.03
C TRP A 171 -2.08 -5.99 4.80
N SER A 172 -2.87 -7.03 5.01
CA SER A 172 -3.46 -7.80 3.90
C SER A 172 -4.40 -6.97 3.02
N VAL A 173 -5.13 -6.01 3.59
CA VAL A 173 -6.00 -5.11 2.82
C VAL A 173 -5.20 -4.08 2.04
N ILE A 174 -4.13 -3.52 2.63
CA ILE A 174 -3.24 -2.54 1.96
C ILE A 174 -2.54 -3.17 0.75
N GLU A 175 -2.20 -4.45 0.85
CA GLU A 175 -1.46 -5.21 -0.15
C GLU A 175 -2.35 -5.65 -1.34
N LEU A 176 -3.68 -5.57 -1.20
CA LEU A 176 -4.63 -5.89 -2.26
C LEU A 176 -4.90 -4.70 -3.18
N ASN A 177 -5.08 -5.00 -4.46
CA ASN A 177 -5.67 -4.02 -5.38
C ASN A 177 -7.09 -3.64 -4.93
N ILE A 178 -7.52 -2.40 -5.21
CA ILE A 178 -8.83 -1.89 -4.77
C ILE A 178 -10.01 -2.77 -5.19
N LEU A 179 -9.89 -3.41 -6.37
CA LEU A 179 -10.89 -4.33 -6.90
C LEU A 179 -11.07 -5.59 -6.04
N TRP A 180 -10.02 -6.04 -5.35
CA TRP A 180 -10.03 -7.20 -4.45
C TRP A 180 -10.22 -6.80 -2.98
N ALA A 181 -9.68 -5.65 -2.57
CA ALA A 181 -9.80 -5.12 -1.21
C ALA A 181 -11.24 -4.81 -0.82
N VAL A 182 -12.03 -4.20 -1.73
CA VAL A 182 -13.43 -3.86 -1.42
C VAL A 182 -14.28 -5.12 -1.20
N PRO A 183 -14.24 -6.13 -2.09
CA PRO A 183 -14.93 -7.41 -1.85
C PRO A 183 -14.44 -8.15 -0.60
N SER A 184 -13.15 -8.11 -0.25
CA SER A 184 -12.66 -8.83 0.93
C SER A 184 -13.23 -8.26 2.23
N VAL A 185 -13.29 -6.93 2.35
CA VAL A 185 -13.91 -6.25 3.50
C VAL A 185 -15.43 -6.42 3.50
N ALA A 186 -16.07 -6.36 2.32
CA ALA A 186 -17.50 -6.62 2.19
C ALA A 186 -17.86 -8.04 2.65
N PHE A 187 -17.01 -9.03 2.38
CA PHE A 187 -17.20 -10.40 2.86
C PHE A 187 -17.16 -10.47 4.39
N CYS A 188 -16.22 -9.78 5.05
CA CYS A 188 -16.18 -9.69 6.51
C CYS A 188 -17.45 -9.04 7.08
N ALA A 189 -17.98 -8.00 6.43
CA ALA A 189 -19.24 -7.37 6.83
C ALA A 189 -20.45 -8.30 6.66
N ILE A 190 -20.48 -9.09 5.58
CA ILE A 190 -21.50 -10.14 5.38
C ILE A 190 -21.38 -11.20 6.48
N TYR A 191 -20.17 -11.65 6.79
CA TYR A 191 -19.92 -12.63 7.85
C TYR A 191 -20.44 -12.15 9.21
N LEU A 192 -20.16 -10.90 9.58
CA LEU A 192 -20.67 -10.27 10.80
C LEU A 192 -22.20 -10.33 10.85
N LYS A 193 -22.86 -9.95 9.73
CA LYS A 193 -24.33 -9.94 9.64
C LYS A 193 -24.94 -11.35 9.69
N VAL A 194 -24.33 -12.33 9.02
CA VAL A 194 -24.82 -13.72 8.98
C VAL A 194 -24.71 -14.41 10.34
N LYS A 195 -23.73 -14.01 11.16
CA LYS A 195 -23.51 -14.54 12.50
C LYS A 195 -24.29 -13.82 13.59
N ASP A 196 -25.10 -12.81 13.23
CA ASP A 196 -25.84 -11.97 14.18
C ASP A 196 -24.94 -11.38 15.28
N TYR A 197 -23.68 -11.10 14.93
CA TYR A 197 -22.71 -10.52 15.85
C TYR A 197 -23.03 -9.05 16.11
N ALA A 198 -22.82 -8.62 17.36
CA ALA A 198 -23.09 -7.25 17.75
C ALA A 198 -22.04 -6.32 17.12
N PHE A 199 -22.48 -5.16 16.66
CA PHE A 199 -21.59 -4.01 16.54
C PHE A 199 -21.26 -3.61 17.97
N LEU A 200 -20.00 -3.86 18.39
CA LEU A 200 -19.44 -3.42 19.67
C LEU A 200 -19.96 -2.05 20.11
#